data_AF-A0A7X6WHL7-F1
#
_entry.id   AF-A0A7X6WHL7-F1
#
_cell.length_a   1.000
_cell.length_b   1.000
_cell.length_c   1.000
_cell.angle_alpha   90.00
_cell.angle_beta   90.00
_cell.angle_gamma   90.00
#
_symmetry.space_group_name_H-M   'P 1'
#
loop_
_entity.id
_entity.type
_entity.pdbx_description
1 polymer ?
#
loop_
_entity_poly.entity_id
_entity_poly.type
_entity_poly.pdbx_seq_one_letter_code
_entity_poly.pdbx_strand_id
1 'polypeptide(L)'
;MYWLNEYSRQFLENGYLTEGVSPEERIRFIAQTAEKTLQMEGFADKFYSYMERGFYSLSSPIWSNYGIKKGLPISCFGGHVSDTMSGILYSQAEAGMMSKYGGGTSGYFGDIRPRGSEITNNGKSSGAVHFMKLFESIVDVVSQGSTRRGHYAPYLPIDHKDIHEFLEIGKEGNPIQELTHGVTVSDAWMKEMVAGDPEKRATWAKVLQSRVEMGYPYIVFTDT
;
A
#
# COMPACT_ATOMS: atom_id res chain seq x y z
N MET A 1 14.17 -11.99 27.25
CA MET A 1 13.42 -10.90 26.60
C MET A 1 12.04 -10.74 27.24
N TYR A 2 11.71 -9.58 27.82
CA TYR A 2 10.45 -9.40 28.58
C TYR A 2 9.19 -9.26 27.70
N TRP A 3 9.34 -8.70 26.50
CA TRP A 3 8.24 -8.47 25.55
C TRP A 3 7.82 -9.75 24.83
N LEU A 4 8.68 -10.78 24.80
CA LEU A 4 8.43 -12.05 24.13
C LEU A 4 7.72 -13.03 25.08
N ASN A 5 6.51 -12.65 25.49
CA ASN A 5 5.61 -13.47 26.31
C ASN A 5 4.92 -14.56 25.46
N GLU A 6 4.08 -15.38 26.10
CA GLU A 6 3.36 -16.48 25.44
C GLU A 6 2.52 -16.02 24.22
N TYR A 7 1.85 -14.88 24.32
CA TYR A 7 1.03 -14.34 23.24
C TYR A 7 1.88 -13.84 22.06
N SER A 8 2.97 -13.13 22.35
CA SER A 8 3.89 -12.67 21.31
C SER A 8 4.57 -13.84 20.59
N ARG A 9 4.93 -14.90 21.32
CA ARG A 9 5.49 -16.14 20.73
C ARG A 9 4.47 -16.79 19.79
N GLN A 10 3.27 -17.04 20.28
CA GLN A 10 2.20 -17.65 19.49
C GLN A 10 1.87 -16.81 18.24
N PHE A 11 1.84 -15.47 18.37
CA PHE A 11 1.61 -14.57 17.24
C PHE A 11 2.71 -14.67 16.17
N LEU A 12 3.98 -14.72 16.59
CA LEU A 12 5.11 -14.87 15.66
C LEU A 12 5.09 -16.25 14.98
N GLU A 13 4.84 -17.31 15.74
CA GLU A 13 4.78 -18.69 15.26
C GLU A 13 3.67 -18.90 14.23
N ASN A 14 2.48 -18.32 14.46
CA ASN A 14 1.33 -18.49 13.57
C ASN A 14 1.50 -17.81 12.20
N GLY A 15 2.31 -16.77 12.10
CA GLY A 15 2.31 -15.88 10.93
C GLY A 15 3.66 -15.65 10.26
N TYR A 16 4.77 -15.68 11.00
CA TYR A 16 6.04 -15.13 10.51
C TYR A 16 7.22 -16.09 10.58
N LEU A 17 7.21 -17.06 11.48
CA LEU A 17 8.32 -17.99 11.64
C LEU A 17 8.20 -19.19 10.69
N THR A 18 9.35 -19.80 10.38
CA THR A 18 9.36 -21.11 9.71
C THR A 18 9.06 -22.19 10.75
N GLU A 19 8.40 -23.26 10.34
CA GLU A 19 8.05 -24.37 11.23
C GLU A 19 9.28 -24.87 12.00
N GLY A 20 9.14 -24.99 13.33
CA GLY A 20 10.20 -25.44 14.22
C GLY A 20 11.26 -24.39 14.59
N VAL A 21 11.18 -23.15 14.10
CA VAL A 21 12.11 -22.07 14.46
C VAL A 21 11.52 -21.21 15.58
N SER A 22 12.23 -21.10 16.70
CA SER A 22 11.83 -20.19 17.79
C SER A 22 12.06 -18.72 17.45
N PRO A 23 11.35 -17.77 18.09
CA PRO A 23 11.59 -16.35 17.87
C PRO A 23 13.04 -15.93 18.17
N GLU A 24 13.66 -16.47 19.22
CA GLU A 24 15.04 -16.16 19.59
C GLU A 24 16.04 -16.61 18.52
N GLU A 25 15.90 -17.83 18.01
CA GLU A 25 16.71 -18.34 16.90
C GLU A 25 16.55 -17.47 15.66
N ARG A 26 15.31 -17.05 15.38
CA ARG A 26 15.03 -16.17 14.25
C ARG A 26 15.68 -14.79 14.40
N ILE A 27 15.60 -14.17 15.57
CA ILE A 27 16.27 -12.89 15.86
C ILE A 27 17.78 -13.03 15.68
N ARG A 28 18.37 -14.11 16.21
CA ARG A 28 19.81 -14.37 16.10
C ARG A 28 20.23 -14.53 14.64
N PHE A 29 19.47 -15.29 13.85
CA PHE A 29 19.72 -15.46 12.43
C PHE A 29 19.64 -14.14 11.66
N ILE A 30 18.64 -13.29 11.93
CA ILE A 30 18.52 -11.96 11.33
C ILE A 30 19.76 -11.12 11.67
N ALA A 31 20.17 -11.08 12.93
CA ALA A 31 21.32 -10.32 13.39
C ALA A 31 22.63 -10.76 12.72
N GLN A 32 22.87 -12.08 12.64
CA GLN A 32 24.05 -12.66 11.99
C GLN A 32 24.06 -12.43 10.47
N THR A 33 22.88 -12.51 9.83
CA THR A 33 22.74 -12.18 8.41
C THR A 33 23.13 -10.73 8.15
N ALA A 34 22.63 -9.80 8.97
CA ALA A 34 22.94 -8.39 8.86
C ALA A 34 24.43 -8.09 9.09
N GLU A 35 25.03 -8.69 10.12
CA GLU A 35 26.48 -8.59 10.38
C GLU A 35 27.30 -9.06 9.17
N LYS A 36 26.96 -10.22 8.60
CA LYS A 36 27.64 -10.77 7.42
C LYS A 36 27.51 -9.84 6.21
N THR A 37 26.32 -9.28 5.98
CA THR A 37 26.07 -8.36 4.87
C THR A 37 26.84 -7.05 5.03
N LEU A 38 26.91 -6.52 6.26
CA LEU A 38 27.61 -5.27 6.56
C LEU A 38 29.12 -5.44 6.72
N GLN A 39 29.61 -6.66 6.93
CA GLN A 39 31.01 -6.95 7.27
C GLN A 39 31.47 -6.22 8.54
N MET A 40 30.60 -6.17 9.55
CA MET A 40 30.82 -5.42 10.80
C MET A 40 30.84 -6.35 12.01
N GLU A 41 32.03 -6.80 12.41
CA GLU A 41 32.20 -7.70 13.55
C GLU A 41 31.56 -7.14 14.84
N GLY A 42 30.83 -7.99 15.56
CA GLY A 42 30.12 -7.64 16.80
C GLY A 42 28.78 -6.94 16.59
N PHE A 43 28.38 -6.66 15.34
CA PHE A 43 27.07 -6.09 15.03
C PHE A 43 25.92 -7.00 15.46
N ALA A 44 26.04 -8.31 15.24
CA ALA A 44 24.98 -9.27 15.54
C ALA A 44 24.68 -9.30 17.05
N ASP A 45 25.71 -9.29 17.88
CA ASP A 45 25.56 -9.27 19.35
C ASP A 45 24.93 -7.97 19.82
N LYS A 46 25.39 -6.84 19.28
CA LYS A 46 24.82 -5.52 19.59
C LYS A 46 23.34 -5.45 19.19
N PHE A 47 23.00 -5.87 17.98
CA PHE A 47 21.62 -5.90 17.48
C PHE A 47 20.73 -6.80 18.34
N TYR A 48 21.19 -8.01 18.64
CA TYR A 48 20.47 -8.96 19.49
C TYR A 48 20.21 -8.39 20.89
N SER A 49 21.20 -7.71 21.49
CA SER A 49 21.04 -7.07 22.80
C SER A 49 19.96 -5.98 22.82
N TYR A 50 19.80 -5.22 21.73
CA TYR A 50 18.75 -4.21 21.61
C TYR A 50 17.37 -4.84 21.37
N MET A 51 17.29 -5.91 20.57
CA MET A 51 16.06 -6.70 20.43
C MET A 51 15.65 -7.30 21.78
N GLU A 52 16.57 -7.88 22.54
CA GLU A 52 16.28 -8.46 23.86
C GLU A 52 15.69 -7.44 24.84
N ARG A 53 16.24 -6.22 24.83
CA ARG A 53 15.79 -5.08 25.63
C ARG A 53 14.48 -4.45 25.13
N GLY A 54 13.93 -4.93 24.02
CA GLY A 54 12.67 -4.43 23.44
C GLY A 54 12.79 -3.07 22.78
N PHE A 55 14.00 -2.68 22.36
CA PHE A 55 14.23 -1.36 21.76
C PHE A 55 13.83 -1.30 20.29
N TYR A 56 13.78 -2.46 19.63
CA TYR A 56 13.46 -2.58 18.22
C TYR A 56 12.22 -3.45 18.02
N SER A 57 11.38 -3.02 17.09
CA SER A 57 10.34 -3.85 16.47
C SER A 57 10.66 -3.95 14.98
N LEU A 58 10.63 -5.16 14.45
CA LEU A 58 10.89 -5.41 13.03
C LEU A 58 9.57 -5.56 12.28
N SER A 59 9.53 -5.09 11.04
CA SER A 59 8.36 -5.29 10.19
C SER A 59 8.14 -6.78 9.90
N SER A 60 6.89 -7.16 9.61
CA SER A 60 6.54 -8.55 9.32
C SER A 60 7.33 -9.16 8.17
N PRO A 61 7.65 -8.47 7.04
CA PRO A 61 8.46 -9.07 5.98
C PRO A 61 9.91 -9.30 6.40
N ILE A 62 10.46 -8.54 7.35
CA ILE A 62 11.79 -8.83 7.90
C ILE A 62 11.73 -10.14 8.68
N TRP A 63 10.75 -10.31 9.57
CA TRP A 63 10.53 -11.57 10.29
C TRP A 63 10.36 -12.74 9.33
N SER A 64 9.52 -12.60 8.30
CA SER A 64 9.20 -13.69 7.39
C SER A 64 10.26 -14.00 6.35
N ASN A 65 10.99 -13.01 5.83
CA ASN A 65 11.74 -13.17 4.59
C ASN A 65 13.22 -12.78 4.67
N TYR A 66 13.66 -11.98 5.66
CA TYR A 66 15.05 -11.50 5.69
C TYR A 66 16.05 -12.65 5.86
N GLY A 67 17.01 -12.76 4.94
CA GLY A 67 18.04 -13.80 4.93
C GLY A 67 17.57 -15.18 4.46
N ILE A 68 16.31 -15.36 4.06
CA ILE A 68 15.80 -16.62 3.52
C ILE A 68 15.31 -16.47 2.07
N LYS A 69 15.32 -17.56 1.29
CA LYS A 69 14.94 -17.56 -0.13
C LYS A 69 13.43 -17.82 -0.36
N LYS A 70 12.55 -17.07 0.31
CA LYS A 70 11.09 -17.26 0.24
C LYS A 70 10.35 -16.07 -0.38
N GLY A 71 10.75 -14.84 -0.05
CA GLY A 71 10.09 -13.61 -0.45
C GLY A 71 10.97 -12.38 -0.27
N LEU A 72 10.37 -11.19 -0.26
CA LEU A 72 11.07 -9.91 -0.12
C LEU A 72 10.98 -9.38 1.32
N PRO A 73 12.05 -8.77 1.88
CA PRO A 73 12.02 -8.13 3.20
C PRO A 73 11.45 -6.70 3.15
N ILE A 74 10.62 -6.38 2.15
CA ILE A 74 10.08 -5.04 1.88
C ILE A 74 8.57 -5.06 2.11
N SER A 75 8.05 -4.06 2.82
CA SER A 75 6.63 -3.99 3.19
C SER A 75 5.75 -3.19 2.23
N CYS A 76 6.29 -2.18 1.56
CA CYS A 76 5.51 -1.19 0.82
C CYS A 76 6.09 -0.98 -0.58
N PHE A 77 5.20 -0.98 -1.58
CA PHE A 77 5.54 -0.75 -2.98
C PHE A 77 4.60 0.29 -3.57
N GLY A 78 5.15 1.40 -4.07
CA GLY A 78 4.39 2.46 -4.73
C GLY A 78 4.78 2.57 -6.19
N GLY A 79 3.79 2.56 -7.09
CA GLY A 79 4.00 2.70 -8.53
C GLY A 79 3.36 3.97 -9.11
N HIS A 80 3.79 4.30 -10.31
CA HIS A 80 3.17 5.31 -11.16
C HIS A 80 2.46 4.60 -12.30
N VAL A 81 1.19 4.95 -12.57
CA VAL A 81 0.42 4.34 -13.66
C VAL A 81 0.38 5.29 -14.85
N SER A 82 1.13 4.94 -15.89
CA SER A 82 1.22 5.76 -17.12
C SER A 82 -0.06 5.71 -17.96
N ASP A 83 -0.35 6.80 -18.68
CA ASP A 83 -1.54 6.97 -19.54
C ASP A 83 -1.49 6.21 -20.87
N THR A 84 -1.08 4.93 -20.81
CA THR A 84 -1.04 3.99 -21.92
C THR A 84 -1.52 2.62 -21.45
N MET A 85 -2.07 1.83 -22.38
CA MET A 85 -2.55 0.49 -22.00
C MET A 85 -1.43 -0.45 -21.59
N SER A 86 -0.25 -0.33 -22.21
CA SER A 86 0.93 -1.07 -21.76
C SER A 86 1.37 -0.65 -20.36
N GLY A 87 1.34 0.64 -20.05
CA GLY A 87 1.64 1.16 -18.71
C GLY A 87 0.69 0.60 -17.66
N ILE A 88 -0.62 0.71 -17.89
CA ILE A 88 -1.66 0.20 -17.00
C ILE A 88 -1.50 -1.31 -16.73
N LEU A 89 -1.34 -2.12 -17.79
CA LEU A 89 -1.20 -3.57 -17.66
C LEU A 89 0.12 -3.97 -16.99
N TYR A 90 1.20 -3.24 -17.25
CA TYR A 90 2.48 -3.48 -16.57
C TYR A 90 2.38 -3.18 -15.08
N SER A 91 1.82 -2.02 -14.69
CA SER A 91 1.60 -1.69 -13.29
C SER A 91 0.66 -2.67 -12.58
N GLN A 92 -0.35 -3.20 -13.28
CA GLN A 92 -1.21 -4.26 -12.75
C GLN A 92 -0.43 -5.55 -12.50
N ALA A 93 0.43 -5.96 -13.44
CA ALA A 93 1.28 -7.13 -13.28
C ALA A 93 2.27 -6.96 -12.11
N GLU A 94 2.84 -5.78 -11.93
CA GLU A 94 3.67 -5.45 -10.77
C GLU A 94 2.88 -5.58 -9.46
N ALA A 95 1.67 -5.00 -9.38
CA ALA A 95 0.81 -5.10 -8.21
C ALA A 95 0.49 -6.56 -7.85
N GLY A 96 0.19 -7.40 -8.85
CA GLY A 96 -0.03 -8.84 -8.66
C GLY A 96 1.21 -9.55 -8.14
N MET A 97 2.38 -9.30 -8.73
CA MET A 97 3.64 -9.92 -8.29
C MET A 97 4.01 -9.49 -6.87
N MET A 98 3.83 -8.22 -6.51
CA MET A 98 4.12 -7.73 -5.17
C MET A 98 3.13 -8.28 -4.14
N SER A 99 1.86 -8.42 -4.51
CA SER A 99 0.84 -9.08 -3.67
C SER A 99 1.20 -10.53 -3.38
N LYS A 100 1.69 -11.28 -4.38
CA LYS A 100 2.23 -12.65 -4.20
C LYS A 100 3.38 -12.69 -3.18
N TYR A 101 4.25 -11.68 -3.19
CA TYR A 101 5.38 -11.60 -2.25
C TYR A 101 4.99 -11.07 -0.85
N GLY A 102 3.73 -10.70 -0.63
CA GLY A 102 3.22 -10.24 0.67
C GLY A 102 3.47 -8.76 0.96
N GLY A 103 3.74 -7.96 -0.09
CA GLY A 103 3.88 -6.51 0.03
C GLY A 103 2.54 -5.79 -0.06
N GLY A 104 2.37 -4.71 0.70
CA GLY A 104 1.31 -3.73 0.46
C GLY A 104 1.66 -2.90 -0.77
N THR A 105 0.68 -2.63 -1.62
CA THR A 105 0.89 -1.95 -2.90
C THR A 105 0.07 -0.66 -3.02
N SER A 106 0.53 0.28 -3.83
CA SER A 106 -0.19 1.50 -4.15
C SER A 106 0.17 2.01 -5.54
N GLY A 107 -0.69 2.84 -6.13
CA GLY A 107 -0.41 3.47 -7.42
C GLY A 107 -0.97 4.87 -7.55
N TYR A 108 -0.23 5.74 -8.22
CA TYR A 108 -0.70 7.07 -8.60
C TYR A 108 -1.37 7.03 -9.98
N PHE A 109 -2.63 7.47 -10.04
CA PHE A 109 -3.47 7.45 -11.25
C PHE A 109 -3.73 8.84 -11.84
N GLY A 110 -3.11 9.90 -11.30
CA GLY A 110 -3.39 11.27 -11.73
C GLY A 110 -3.03 11.59 -13.18
N ASP A 111 -2.19 10.78 -13.80
CA ASP A 111 -1.82 10.93 -15.22
C ASP A 111 -2.79 10.21 -16.16
N ILE A 112 -3.59 9.26 -15.65
CA ILE A 112 -4.57 8.55 -16.46
C ILE A 112 -5.65 9.51 -16.90
N ARG A 113 -5.86 9.65 -18.21
CA ARG A 113 -6.84 10.60 -18.74
C ARG A 113 -8.26 10.31 -18.23
N PRO A 114 -9.05 11.35 -17.95
CA PRO A 114 -10.38 11.18 -17.37
C PRO A 114 -11.38 10.55 -18.33
N ARG A 115 -12.50 10.09 -17.78
CA ARG A 115 -13.61 9.50 -18.54
C ARG A 115 -14.07 10.46 -19.64
N GLY A 116 -14.28 9.92 -20.84
CA GLY A 116 -14.73 10.69 -21.99
C GLY A 116 -13.62 11.39 -22.79
N SER A 117 -12.36 11.33 -22.33
CA SER A 117 -11.21 11.84 -23.10
C SER A 117 -11.01 11.05 -24.39
N GLU A 118 -10.66 11.74 -25.48
CA GLU A 118 -10.42 11.08 -26.78
C GLU A 118 -9.22 10.12 -26.71
N ILE A 119 -9.34 8.98 -27.38
CA ILE A 119 -8.26 8.02 -27.62
C ILE A 119 -8.00 8.00 -29.12
N THR A 120 -6.74 8.22 -29.50
CA THR A 120 -6.31 8.18 -30.91
C THR A 120 -6.83 6.92 -31.61
N ASN A 121 -7.72 7.12 -32.58
CA ASN A 121 -8.34 6.07 -33.40
C ASN A 121 -9.11 4.99 -32.61
N ASN A 122 -9.54 5.26 -31.36
CA ASN A 122 -10.15 4.22 -30.51
C ASN A 122 -11.25 4.74 -29.57
N GLY A 123 -12.00 5.77 -29.98
CA GLY A 123 -13.14 6.30 -29.23
C GLY A 123 -12.73 7.09 -27.99
N LYS A 124 -13.42 6.86 -26.86
CA LYS A 124 -13.25 7.63 -25.62
C LYS A 124 -12.79 6.75 -24.45
N SER A 125 -11.99 7.34 -23.56
CA SER A 125 -11.50 6.71 -22.33
C SER A 125 -12.63 6.39 -21.36
N SER A 126 -12.49 5.25 -20.69
CA SER A 126 -13.33 4.86 -19.56
C SER A 126 -12.91 5.53 -18.24
N GLY A 127 -11.84 6.32 -18.23
CA GLY A 127 -11.40 7.07 -17.05
C GLY A 127 -10.57 6.27 -16.04
N ALA A 128 -9.93 6.99 -15.12
CA ALA A 128 -8.98 6.45 -14.16
C ALA A 128 -9.61 5.40 -13.23
N VAL A 129 -10.79 5.72 -12.68
CA VAL A 129 -11.51 4.85 -11.73
C VAL A 129 -11.93 3.53 -12.37
N HIS A 130 -12.23 3.53 -13.67
CA HIS A 130 -12.56 2.30 -14.38
C HIS A 130 -11.37 1.32 -14.43
N PHE A 131 -10.16 1.84 -14.67
CA PHE A 131 -8.95 1.00 -14.69
C PHE A 131 -8.57 0.51 -13.29
N MET A 132 -8.91 1.23 -12.22
CA MET A 132 -8.67 0.77 -10.84
C MET A 132 -9.38 -0.57 -10.52
N LYS A 133 -10.46 -0.92 -11.22
CA LYS A 133 -11.12 -2.25 -11.11
C LYS A 133 -10.17 -3.41 -11.41
N LEU A 134 -9.24 -3.21 -12.35
CA LEU A 134 -8.22 -4.21 -12.70
C LEU A 134 -7.29 -4.49 -11.51
N PHE A 135 -7.00 -3.46 -10.71
CA PHE A 135 -6.14 -3.54 -9.54
C PHE A 135 -6.84 -4.18 -8.35
N GLU A 136 -8.13 -3.89 -8.14
CA GLU A 136 -8.93 -4.64 -7.16
C GLU A 136 -8.99 -6.12 -7.50
N SER A 137 -9.33 -6.44 -8.75
CA SER A 137 -9.47 -7.84 -9.19
C SER A 137 -8.18 -8.62 -9.03
N ILE A 138 -7.01 -8.06 -9.41
CA ILE A 138 -5.74 -8.79 -9.28
C ILE A 138 -5.34 -9.00 -7.82
N VAL A 139 -5.65 -8.04 -6.94
CA VAL A 139 -5.30 -8.11 -5.52
C VAL A 139 -6.20 -9.09 -4.77
N ASP A 140 -7.47 -9.21 -5.17
CA ASP A 140 -8.38 -10.22 -4.65
C ASP A 140 -7.99 -11.63 -5.13
N VAL A 141 -7.60 -11.77 -6.40
CA VAL A 141 -7.17 -13.07 -6.98
C VAL A 141 -5.82 -13.53 -6.41
N VAL A 142 -4.88 -12.62 -6.19
CA VAL A 142 -3.51 -12.96 -5.76
C VAL A 142 -3.36 -12.79 -4.24
N SER A 143 -3.54 -13.89 -3.51
CA SER A 143 -3.35 -13.95 -2.04
C SER A 143 -1.94 -14.42 -1.65
N GLN A 144 -1.40 -13.86 -0.57
CA GLN A 144 -0.16 -14.32 0.06
C GLN A 144 -0.42 -15.60 0.88
N GLY A 145 -0.53 -16.75 0.20
CA GLY A 145 -0.73 -18.04 0.86
C GLY A 145 -1.93 -18.02 1.83
N SER A 146 -1.79 -18.70 2.97
CA SER A 146 -2.87 -18.90 3.96
C SER A 146 -3.10 -17.74 4.93
N THR A 147 -2.31 -16.65 4.87
CA THR A 147 -2.24 -15.70 6.01
C THR A 147 -2.83 -14.31 5.76
N ARG A 148 -2.77 -13.70 4.56
CA ARG A 148 -3.45 -12.40 4.27
C ARG A 148 -3.78 -12.17 2.79
N ARG A 149 -4.94 -11.56 2.53
CA ARG A 149 -5.29 -10.98 1.22
C ARG A 149 -4.40 -9.78 0.91
N GLY A 150 -4.09 -9.58 -0.38
CA GLY A 150 -3.34 -8.40 -0.82
C GLY A 150 -4.10 -7.11 -0.51
N HIS A 151 -3.40 -5.99 -0.47
CA HIS A 151 -3.99 -4.66 -0.31
C HIS A 151 -3.39 -3.73 -1.34
N TYR A 152 -4.23 -2.91 -1.97
CA TYR A 152 -3.83 -1.92 -2.95
C TYR A 152 -4.49 -0.57 -2.66
N ALA A 153 -3.70 0.50 -2.71
CA ALA A 153 -4.17 1.87 -2.51
C ALA A 153 -3.99 2.74 -3.76
N PRO A 154 -5.06 3.04 -4.52
CA PRO A 154 -4.98 4.02 -5.59
C PRO A 154 -4.97 5.45 -5.02
N TYR A 155 -4.16 6.31 -5.61
CA TYR A 155 -4.10 7.74 -5.33
C TYR A 155 -4.53 8.55 -6.55
N LEU A 156 -5.42 9.53 -6.34
CA LEU A 156 -5.91 10.41 -7.38
C LEU A 156 -5.88 11.88 -6.92
N PRO A 157 -5.44 12.83 -7.76
CA PRO A 157 -5.54 14.25 -7.47
C PRO A 157 -6.97 14.71 -7.24
N ILE A 158 -7.16 15.59 -6.27
CA ILE A 158 -8.47 16.13 -5.91
C ILE A 158 -9.10 16.99 -7.03
N ASP A 159 -8.28 17.52 -7.93
CA ASP A 159 -8.67 18.28 -9.11
C ASP A 159 -8.82 17.41 -10.37
N HIS A 160 -8.59 16.09 -10.27
CA HIS A 160 -8.83 15.17 -11.36
C HIS A 160 -10.32 15.11 -11.72
N LYS A 161 -10.67 15.09 -13.02
CA LYS A 161 -12.08 15.15 -13.46
C LYS A 161 -12.92 13.94 -13.04
N ASP A 162 -12.27 12.81 -12.74
CA ASP A 162 -12.94 11.61 -12.21
C ASP A 162 -13.03 11.58 -10.67
N ILE A 163 -12.67 12.67 -9.96
CA ILE A 163 -12.65 12.70 -8.48
C ILE A 163 -13.98 12.31 -7.85
N HIS A 164 -15.11 12.71 -8.44
CA HIS A 164 -16.41 12.35 -7.90
C HIS A 164 -16.71 10.86 -8.05
N GLU A 165 -16.30 10.21 -9.16
CA GLU A 165 -16.42 8.75 -9.32
C GLU A 165 -15.50 8.04 -8.32
N PHE A 166 -14.32 8.59 -8.07
CA PHE A 166 -13.33 8.05 -7.13
C PHE A 166 -13.80 8.07 -5.67
N LEU A 167 -14.48 9.14 -5.24
CA LEU A 167 -15.03 9.27 -3.89
C LEU A 167 -16.23 8.35 -3.60
N GLU A 168 -16.76 7.67 -4.63
CA GLU A 168 -17.81 6.67 -4.47
C GLU A 168 -17.26 5.25 -4.26
N ILE A 169 -15.94 5.03 -4.34
CA ILE A 169 -15.31 3.73 -4.07
C ILE A 169 -15.65 3.28 -2.64
N GLY A 170 -16.04 2.02 -2.48
CA GLY A 170 -16.43 1.43 -1.19
C GLY A 170 -17.89 1.62 -0.81
N LYS A 171 -18.66 2.47 -1.51
CA LYS A 171 -20.09 2.63 -1.25
C LYS A 171 -20.91 1.51 -1.89
N GLU A 172 -22.11 1.26 -1.34
CA GLU A 172 -23.02 0.24 -1.85
C GLU A 172 -23.31 0.45 -3.35
N GLY A 173 -23.18 -0.63 -4.13
CA GLY A 173 -23.38 -0.61 -5.57
C GLY A 173 -22.17 -0.13 -6.39
N ASN A 174 -21.09 0.35 -5.76
CA ASN A 174 -19.85 0.62 -6.48
C ASN A 174 -19.19 -0.70 -6.92
N PRO A 175 -18.64 -0.79 -8.14
CA PRO A 175 -17.88 -1.96 -8.58
C PRO A 175 -16.57 -2.19 -7.81
N ILE A 176 -16.04 -1.17 -7.13
CA ILE A 176 -14.85 -1.22 -6.29
C ILE A 176 -15.26 -1.09 -4.83
N GLN A 177 -15.01 -2.13 -4.04
CA GLN A 177 -15.44 -2.29 -2.65
C GLN A 177 -14.26 -2.34 -1.66
N GLU A 178 -13.14 -2.97 -2.03
CA GLU A 178 -12.10 -3.35 -1.07
C GLU A 178 -10.88 -2.42 -1.10
N LEU A 179 -10.77 -1.54 -2.10
CA LEU A 179 -9.63 -0.62 -2.22
C LEU A 179 -9.71 0.53 -1.22
N THR A 180 -8.78 0.59 -0.28
CA THR A 180 -8.54 1.81 0.51
C THR A 180 -7.83 2.85 -0.35
N HIS A 181 -8.43 4.00 -0.57
CA HIS A 181 -7.98 4.96 -1.59
C HIS A 181 -7.53 6.28 -0.97
N GLY A 182 -6.75 7.07 -1.71
CA GLY A 182 -6.19 8.34 -1.23
C GLY A 182 -6.37 9.48 -2.22
N VAL A 183 -6.59 10.69 -1.70
CA VAL A 183 -6.62 11.92 -2.49
C VAL A 183 -5.34 12.72 -2.27
N THR A 184 -4.72 13.18 -3.35
CA THR A 184 -3.60 14.12 -3.29
C THR A 184 -4.11 15.54 -3.45
N VAL A 185 -3.66 16.46 -2.59
CA VAL A 185 -4.19 17.82 -2.48
C VAL A 185 -3.04 18.82 -2.48
N SER A 186 -3.04 19.74 -3.44
CA SER A 186 -2.08 20.83 -3.48
C SER A 186 -2.48 21.98 -2.56
N ASP A 187 -1.48 22.76 -2.14
CA ASP A 187 -1.64 24.00 -1.41
C ASP A 187 -2.50 25.00 -2.17
N ALA A 188 -2.31 25.08 -3.49
CA ALA A 188 -3.06 25.97 -4.36
C ALA A 188 -4.56 25.63 -4.34
N TRP A 189 -4.90 24.35 -4.53
CA TRP A 189 -6.29 23.89 -4.48
C TRP A 189 -6.93 24.18 -3.11
N MET A 190 -6.20 23.91 -2.03
CA MET A 190 -6.68 24.14 -0.67
C MET A 190 -6.92 25.63 -0.39
N LYS A 191 -6.02 26.51 -0.83
CA LYS A 191 -6.17 27.98 -0.67
C LYS A 191 -7.42 28.50 -1.38
N GLU A 192 -7.68 28.04 -2.61
CA GLU A 192 -8.88 28.42 -3.37
C GLU A 192 -10.17 27.92 -2.70
N MET A 193 -10.17 26.69 -2.16
CA MET A 193 -11.30 26.14 -1.41
C MET A 193 -11.61 26.99 -0.16
N VAL A 194 -10.58 27.35 0.61
CA VAL A 194 -10.72 28.22 1.80
C VAL A 194 -11.24 29.60 1.40
N ALA A 195 -10.69 30.19 0.34
CA ALA A 195 -11.05 31.52 -0.16
C ALA A 195 -12.52 31.65 -0.63
N GLY A 196 -13.21 30.54 -0.87
CA GLY A 196 -14.65 30.56 -1.14
C GLY A 196 -15.10 29.86 -2.41
N ASP A 197 -14.21 29.17 -3.12
CA ASP A 197 -14.58 28.46 -4.35
C ASP A 197 -15.71 27.44 -4.06
N PRO A 198 -16.91 27.61 -4.65
CA PRO A 198 -18.07 26.79 -4.33
C PRO A 198 -17.91 25.33 -4.80
N GLU A 199 -17.26 25.10 -5.94
CA GLU A 199 -17.05 23.76 -6.47
C GLU A 199 -16.03 22.99 -5.62
N LYS A 200 -14.92 23.64 -5.25
CA LYS A 200 -13.91 23.04 -4.37
C LYS A 200 -14.47 22.77 -2.98
N ARG A 201 -15.30 23.66 -2.43
CA ARG A 201 -15.99 23.43 -1.15
C ARG A 201 -16.93 22.23 -1.22
N ALA A 202 -17.68 22.08 -2.32
CA ALA A 202 -18.54 20.91 -2.51
C ALA A 202 -17.73 19.61 -2.62
N THR A 203 -16.61 19.61 -3.36
CA THR A 203 -15.70 18.45 -3.44
C THR A 203 -15.08 18.13 -2.07
N TRP A 204 -14.61 19.15 -1.34
CA TRP A 204 -14.06 18.95 0.00
C TRP A 204 -15.08 18.42 0.99
N ALA A 205 -16.32 18.92 0.95
CA ALA A 205 -17.42 18.39 1.76
C ALA A 205 -17.66 16.90 1.50
N LYS A 206 -17.62 16.46 0.23
CA LYS A 206 -17.70 15.03 -0.13
C LYS A 206 -16.53 14.21 0.40
N VAL A 207 -15.30 14.74 0.33
CA VAL A 207 -14.11 14.10 0.93
C VAL A 207 -14.32 13.89 2.43
N LEU A 208 -14.76 14.92 3.16
CA LEU A 208 -15.02 14.83 4.59
C LEU A 208 -16.15 13.86 4.92
N GLN A 209 -17.24 13.89 4.15
CA GLN A 209 -18.37 12.96 4.31
C GLN A 209 -17.91 11.51 4.16
N SER A 210 -17.20 11.19 3.08
CA SER A 210 -16.67 9.84 2.84
C SER A 210 -15.76 9.38 3.97
N ARG A 211 -14.91 10.28 4.50
CA ARG A 211 -14.03 9.98 5.64
C ARG A 211 -14.78 9.73 6.95
N VAL A 212 -15.90 10.41 7.17
CA VAL A 212 -16.75 10.17 8.33
C VAL A 212 -17.48 8.83 8.20
N GLU A 213 -17.94 8.49 7.00
CA GLU A 213 -18.70 7.26 6.73
C GLU A 213 -17.80 6.00 6.72
N MET A 214 -16.62 6.07 6.12
CA MET A 214 -15.77 4.90 5.84
C MET A 214 -14.34 5.00 6.39
N GLY A 215 -13.89 6.18 6.83
CA GLY A 215 -12.49 6.41 7.26
C GLY A 215 -11.51 6.80 6.12
N TYR A 216 -11.94 6.69 4.87
CA TYR A 216 -11.18 7.02 3.66
C TYR A 216 -11.94 8.07 2.82
N PRO A 217 -11.32 8.77 1.86
CA PRO A 217 -9.94 8.61 1.39
C PRO A 217 -8.87 9.07 2.39
N TYR A 218 -7.67 8.53 2.31
CA TYR A 218 -6.46 9.16 2.88
C TYR A 218 -6.25 10.54 2.25
N ILE A 219 -5.60 11.45 2.95
CA ILE A 219 -5.29 12.80 2.42
C ILE A 219 -3.78 12.97 2.41
N VAL A 220 -3.22 13.26 1.24
CA VAL A 220 -1.80 13.55 1.05
C VAL A 220 -1.66 14.97 0.55
N PHE A 221 -1.07 15.84 1.36
CA PHE A 221 -0.72 17.19 0.92
C PHE A 221 0.57 17.12 0.11
N THR A 222 0.56 17.61 -1.13
CA THR A 222 1.67 17.41 -2.06
C THR A 222 2.78 18.44 -1.95
N ASP A 223 2.50 19.59 -1.33
CA ASP A 223 3.39 20.76 -1.29
C ASP A 223 3.99 21.01 0.11
N THR A 224 3.79 20.09 1.06
CA THR A 224 4.30 20.16 2.44
C THR A 224 5.71 19.60 2.60
#